data_AF-A0AAU4KQR0-F1
#
_entry.id   AF-A0AAU4KQR0-F1
#
_cell.length_a   1.000
_cell.length_b   1.000
_cell.length_c   1.000
_cell.angle_alpha   90.00
_cell.angle_beta   90.00
_cell.angle_gamma   90.00
#
_symmetry.space_group_name_H-M   'P 1'
#
loop_
_entity.id
_entity.type
_entity.pdbx_description
1 polymer ?
#
loop_
_entity_poly.entity_id
_entity_poly.type
_entity_poly.pdbx_seq_one_letter_code
_entity_poly.pdbx_strand_id
1 'polypeptide(L)'
;MAMQKSSRDATVNGIKALDMARSGVNRIRTDVDSTGARLMTGYRGVDGGEFQKLLAQWDEQAAIIAKNIKDVMEELNNTLAKHGETQRTITEWVGSGSRQATAVFDTLSN
;
A
#
# COMPACT_ATOMS: atom_id res chain seq x y z
N MET A 1 -2.24 2.02 -24.51
CA MET A 1 -0.98 2.11 -23.73
C MET A 1 -0.99 3.25 -22.70
N ALA A 2 -1.45 4.47 -23.03
CA ALA A 2 -1.46 5.61 -22.09
C ALA A 2 -2.29 5.40 -20.80
N MET A 3 -3.52 4.88 -20.89
CA MET A 3 -4.35 4.57 -19.70
C MET A 3 -3.71 3.54 -18.76
N GLN A 4 -3.00 2.55 -19.31
CA GLN A 4 -2.38 1.47 -18.53
C GLN A 4 -1.11 1.95 -17.81
N LYS A 5 -0.34 2.85 -18.43
CA LYS A 5 0.77 3.57 -17.78
C LYS A 5 0.26 4.48 -16.66
N SER A 6 -0.81 5.24 -16.93
CA SER A 6 -1.46 6.11 -15.94
C SER A 6 -1.98 5.34 -14.72
N SER A 7 -2.56 4.15 -14.92
CA SER A 7 -3.01 3.28 -13.81
C SER A 7 -1.84 2.86 -12.92
N ARG A 8 -0.72 2.42 -13.52
CA ARG A 8 0.49 2.04 -12.79
C ARG A 8 1.09 3.21 -11.99
N ASP A 9 1.16 4.39 -12.60
CA ASP A 9 1.68 5.60 -11.95
C ASP A 9 0.80 6.00 -10.75
N ALA A 10 -0.54 5.88 -10.88
CA ALA A 10 -1.47 6.08 -9.79
C ALA A 10 -1.29 5.06 -8.64
N THR A 11 -1.09 3.78 -8.96
CA THR A 11 -0.79 2.74 -7.96
C THR A 11 0.51 3.03 -7.20
N VAL A 12 1.59 3.41 -7.89
CA VAL A 12 2.87 3.76 -7.25
C VAL A 12 2.73 4.98 -6.34
N ASN A 13 2.01 6.00 -6.79
CA ASN A 13 1.74 7.19 -5.97
C ASN A 13 0.90 6.86 -4.74
N GLY A 14 -0.11 5.98 -4.89
CA GLY A 14 -0.90 5.46 -3.78
C GLY A 14 -0.06 4.73 -2.73
N ILE A 15 0.85 3.85 -3.17
CA ILE A 15 1.78 3.14 -2.26
C ILE A 15 2.64 4.13 -1.47
N LYS A 16 3.19 5.16 -2.13
CA LYS A 16 3.99 6.21 -1.45
C LYS A 16 3.17 6.99 -0.43
N ALA A 17 1.94 7.36 -0.78
CA ALA A 17 1.04 8.07 0.13
C ALA A 17 0.71 7.24 1.37
N LEU A 18 0.46 5.94 1.19
CA LEU A 18 0.19 5.00 2.28
C LEU A 18 1.42 4.77 3.16
N ASP A 19 2.62 4.71 2.58
CA ASP A 19 3.87 4.59 3.35
C ASP A 19 4.12 5.82 4.24
N MET A 20 3.88 7.02 3.70
CA MET A 20 3.93 8.26 4.48
C MET A 20 2.87 8.28 5.60
N ALA A 21 1.64 7.86 5.30
CA ALA A 21 0.56 7.79 6.28
C ALA A 21 0.91 6.82 7.42
N ARG A 22 1.42 5.63 7.09
CA ARG A 22 1.88 4.64 8.07
C ARG A 22 2.99 5.19 8.97
N SER A 23 3.97 5.86 8.37
CA SER A 23 5.05 6.51 9.11
C SER A 23 4.53 7.61 10.05
N GLY A 24 3.53 8.37 9.61
CA GLY A 24 2.83 9.36 10.44
C GLY A 24 2.14 8.72 11.65
N VAL A 25 1.39 7.63 11.45
CA VAL A 25 0.73 6.90 12.53
C VAL A 25 1.75 6.41 13.57
N ASN A 26 2.86 5.80 13.12
CA ASN A 26 3.90 5.32 14.04
C ASN A 26 4.57 6.45 14.84
N ARG A 27 4.77 7.62 14.22
CA ARG A 27 5.28 8.80 14.92
C ARG A 27 4.32 9.26 16.02
N ILE A 28 3.04 9.41 15.68
CA ILE A 28 2.01 9.84 16.65
C ILE A 28 1.94 8.84 17.82
N ARG A 29 2.07 7.53 17.56
CA ARG A 29 2.16 6.51 18.62
C ARG A 29 3.30 6.75 19.58
N THR A 30 4.50 6.99 19.03
CA THR A 30 5.69 7.30 19.84
C THR A 30 5.50 8.57 20.67
N ASP A 31 4.88 9.61 20.10
CA ASP A 31 4.62 10.87 20.78
C ASP A 31 3.61 10.69 21.93
N VAL A 32 2.54 9.93 21.71
CA VAL A 32 1.53 9.62 22.71
C VAL A 32 2.10 8.77 23.84
N ASP A 33 2.90 7.74 23.53
CA ASP A 33 3.60 6.93 24.54
C ASP A 33 4.52 7.79 25.41
N SER A 34 5.30 8.68 24.78
CA SER A 34 6.21 9.58 25.50
C SER A 34 5.46 10.56 26.40
N THR A 35 4.31 11.06 25.94
CA THR A 35 3.46 11.98 26.70
C THR A 35 2.75 11.25 27.84
N GLY A 36 2.27 10.04 27.58
CA GLY A 36 1.66 9.15 28.57
C GLY A 36 2.63 8.81 29.69
N ALA A 37 3.88 8.45 29.36
CA ALA A 37 4.93 8.20 30.34
C ALA A 37 5.19 9.41 31.25
N ARG A 38 5.19 10.64 30.69
CA ARG A 38 5.32 11.87 31.48
C ARG A 38 4.11 12.12 32.36
N LEU A 39 2.89 11.98 31.83
CA LEU A 39 1.65 12.22 32.57
C LEU A 39 1.44 11.21 33.71
N MET A 40 1.85 9.94 33.53
CA MET A 40 1.81 8.92 34.59
C MET A 40 2.62 9.30 35.83
N THR A 41 3.68 10.10 35.68
CA THR A 41 4.44 10.58 36.84
C THR A 41 3.69 11.61 37.67
N GLY A 42 2.76 12.35 37.05
CA GLY A 42 1.93 13.39 37.69
C GLY A 42 0.56 12.89 38.18
N TYR A 43 -0.06 11.95 37.45
CA TYR A 43 -1.36 11.36 37.81
C TYR A 43 -1.18 10.08 38.63
N ARG A 44 -1.09 10.22 39.97
CA ARG A 44 -1.12 9.08 40.90
C ARG A 44 -2.56 8.81 41.36
N GLY A 45 -2.93 7.53 41.48
CA GLY A 45 -4.26 7.10 41.97
C GLY A 45 -5.19 6.59 40.87
N VAL A 46 -6.49 6.55 41.16
CA VAL A 46 -7.53 5.98 40.28
C VAL A 46 -7.53 6.62 38.89
N ASP A 47 -7.35 7.94 38.81
CA ASP A 47 -7.32 8.70 37.55
C ASP A 47 -6.15 8.31 36.65
N GLY A 48 -4.99 7.99 37.24
CA GLY A 48 -3.84 7.49 36.48
C GLY A 48 -4.09 6.11 35.87
N GLY A 49 -4.84 5.25 36.57
CA GLY A 49 -5.23 3.93 36.08
C GLY A 49 -6.23 4.00 34.92
N GLU A 50 -7.23 4.88 34.99
CA GLU A 50 -8.17 5.09 33.89
C GLU A 50 -7.49 5.74 32.67
N PHE A 51 -6.57 6.67 32.90
CA PHE A 51 -5.77 7.25 31.82
C PHE A 51 -4.87 6.21 31.12
N GLN A 52 -4.25 5.30 31.87
CA GLN A 52 -3.49 4.18 31.29
C GLN A 52 -4.36 3.26 30.42
N LYS A 53 -5.59 2.95 30.87
CA LYS A 53 -6.53 2.15 30.06
C LYS A 53 -6.90 2.85 28.76
N LEU A 54 -7.14 4.16 28.81
CA LEU A 54 -7.45 4.95 27.62
C LEU A 54 -6.27 4.96 26.64
N LEU A 55 -5.04 5.11 27.12
CA LEU A 55 -3.83 5.03 26.29
C LEU A 55 -3.68 3.65 25.64
N ALA A 56 -3.92 2.57 26.39
CA ALA A 56 -3.86 1.22 25.86
C ALA A 56 -4.90 0.97 24.76
N GLN A 57 -6.14 1.43 24.96
CA GLN A 57 -7.19 1.34 23.94
C GLN A 57 -6.82 2.16 22.69
N TRP A 58 -6.27 3.35 22.89
CA TRP A 58 -5.82 4.20 21.79
C TRP A 58 -4.70 3.53 20.99
N ASP A 59 -3.72 2.92 21.65
CA ASP A 59 -2.60 2.23 21.00
C ASP A 59 -3.08 1.01 20.19
N GLU A 60 -4.06 0.26 20.70
CA GLU A 60 -4.71 -0.83 19.99
C GLU A 60 -5.37 -0.34 18.69
N GLN A 61 -6.12 0.76 18.75
CA GLN A 61 -6.74 1.34 17.55
C GLN A 61 -5.69 1.84 16.55
N ALA A 62 -4.62 2.47 17.03
CA ALA A 62 -3.53 2.92 16.17
C ALA A 62 -2.81 1.74 15.50
N ALA A 63 -2.67 0.60 16.19
CA ALA A 63 -2.15 -0.62 15.62
C ALA A 63 -3.05 -1.20 14.52
N ILE A 64 -4.37 -1.20 14.72
CA ILE A 64 -5.35 -1.62 13.69
C ILE A 64 -5.23 -0.74 12.45
N ILE A 65 -5.17 0.58 12.60
CA ILE A 65 -5.02 1.53 11.48
C ILE A 65 -3.71 1.24 10.73
N ALA A 66 -2.59 1.08 11.44
CA ALA A 66 -1.30 0.79 10.83
C ALA A 66 -1.31 -0.54 10.07
N LYS A 67 -2.00 -1.56 10.60
CA LYS A 67 -2.21 -2.84 9.92
C LYS A 67 -3.02 -2.68 8.64
N ASN A 68 -4.15 -1.96 8.69
CA ASN A 68 -4.99 -1.75 7.52
C ASN A 68 -4.24 -1.01 6.40
N ILE A 69 -3.42 0.00 6.74
CA ILE A 69 -2.58 0.69 5.76
C ILE A 69 -1.59 -0.28 5.11
N LYS A 70 -0.95 -1.14 5.90
CA LYS A 70 -0.02 -2.16 5.39
C LYS A 70 -0.74 -3.16 4.46
N ASP A 71 -1.91 -3.64 4.85
CA ASP A 71 -2.68 -4.61 4.07
C ASP A 71 -3.09 -4.00 2.70
N VAL A 72 -3.47 -2.72 2.67
CA VAL A 72 -3.75 -2.00 1.40
C VAL A 72 -2.49 -1.83 0.55
N MET A 73 -1.33 -1.51 1.16
CA MET A 73 -0.07 -1.43 0.43
C MET A 73 0.31 -2.78 -0.20
N GLU A 74 0.09 -3.88 0.52
CA GLU A 74 0.34 -5.23 0.01
C GLU A 74 -0.55 -5.55 -1.20
N GLU A 75 -1.84 -5.23 -1.13
CA GLU A 75 -2.76 -5.45 -2.24
C GLU A 75 -2.42 -4.58 -3.48
N LEU A 76 -2.00 -3.32 -3.27
CA LEU A 76 -1.53 -2.47 -4.36
C LEU A 76 -0.24 -3.01 -5.00
N ASN A 77 0.69 -3.54 -4.20
CA ASN A 77 1.90 -4.19 -4.72
C ASN A 77 1.58 -5.48 -5.50
N ASN A 78 0.66 -6.30 -4.99
CA ASN A 78 0.18 -7.50 -5.68
C ASN A 78 -0.51 -7.15 -7.01
N THR A 79 -1.32 -6.09 -7.01
CA THR A 79 -1.96 -5.56 -8.22
C THR A 79 -0.92 -5.09 -9.25
N LEU A 80 0.14 -4.41 -8.79
CA LEU A 80 1.21 -3.94 -9.65
C LEU A 80 2.00 -5.10 -10.29
N ALA A 81 2.27 -6.15 -9.52
CA ALA A 81 2.93 -7.36 -10.00
C ALA A 81 2.09 -8.10 -11.05
N LYS A 82 0.79 -8.32 -10.77
CA LYS A 82 -0.17 -8.92 -11.71
C LYS A 82 -0.29 -8.11 -13.00
N HIS A 83 -0.28 -6.78 -12.91
CA HIS A 83 -0.30 -5.92 -14.09
C HIS A 83 0.96 -6.09 -14.95
N GLY A 84 2.14 -6.21 -14.34
CA GLY A 84 3.39 -6.46 -15.03
C GLY A 84 3.43 -7.81 -15.74
N GLU A 85 2.93 -8.85 -15.10
CA GLU A 85 2.80 -10.20 -15.69
C GLU A 85 1.82 -10.21 -16.86
N THR A 86 0.64 -9.60 -16.68
CA THR A 86 -0.38 -9.47 -17.75
C THR A 86 0.17 -8.71 -18.95
N GLN A 87 0.95 -7.64 -18.74
CA GLN A 87 1.60 -6.92 -19.84
C GLN A 87 2.60 -7.77 -20.61
N ARG A 88 3.40 -8.59 -19.90
CA ARG A 88 4.35 -9.51 -20.54
C ARG A 88 3.60 -10.51 -21.42
N THR A 89 2.57 -11.16 -20.88
CA THR A 89 1.73 -12.11 -21.60
C THR A 89 1.07 -11.46 -22.82
N ILE A 90 0.44 -10.29 -22.66
CA ILE A 90 -0.18 -9.58 -23.81
C ILE A 90 0.87 -9.22 -24.86
N THR A 91 2.06 -8.78 -24.47
CA THR A 91 3.13 -8.44 -25.44
C THR A 91 3.61 -9.66 -26.20
N GLU A 92 3.75 -10.80 -25.54
CA GLU A 92 4.11 -12.08 -26.18
C GLU A 92 3.02 -12.56 -27.15
N TRP A 93 1.75 -12.47 -26.76
CA TRP A 93 0.60 -12.81 -27.61
C TRP A 93 0.43 -11.87 -28.80
N VAL A 94 0.62 -10.56 -28.61
CA VAL A 94 0.61 -9.59 -29.71
C VAL A 94 1.80 -9.82 -30.63
N GLY A 95 2.98 -10.10 -30.09
CA GLY A 95 4.17 -10.39 -30.88
C GLY A 95 4.07 -11.72 -31.65
N SER A 96 3.45 -12.76 -31.08
CA SER A 96 3.19 -14.02 -31.79
C SER A 96 2.11 -13.86 -32.85
N GLY A 97 0.99 -13.22 -32.52
CA GLY A 97 -0.09 -12.94 -33.46
C GLY A 97 0.33 -12.02 -34.61
N SER A 98 1.15 -11.01 -34.33
CA SER A 98 1.70 -10.14 -35.37
C SER A 98 2.65 -10.90 -36.30
N ARG A 99 3.51 -11.78 -35.78
CA ARG A 99 4.37 -12.63 -36.62
C ARG A 99 3.57 -13.61 -37.47
N GLN A 100 2.50 -14.16 -36.93
CA GLN A 100 1.59 -15.05 -37.65
C GLN A 100 0.81 -14.31 -38.74
N ALA A 101 0.34 -13.09 -38.46
CA ALA A 101 -0.33 -12.25 -39.44
C ALA A 101 0.62 -11.84 -40.58
N THR A 102 1.85 -11.41 -40.28
CA THR A 102 2.86 -11.09 -41.30
C THR A 102 3.20 -12.30 -42.16
N ALA A 103 3.36 -13.48 -41.58
CA ALA A 103 3.61 -14.71 -42.34
C ALA A 103 2.48 -15.06 -43.31
N VAL A 104 1.21 -14.80 -42.93
CA VAL A 104 0.03 -14.99 -43.79
C VAL A 104 -0.02 -13.94 -44.90
N PHE A 105 0.27 -12.67 -44.61
CA PHE A 105 0.33 -11.63 -45.63
C PHE A 105 1.48 -11.84 -46.63
N ASP A 106 2.64 -12.32 -46.18
CA ASP A 106 3.77 -12.68 -47.07
C ASP A 106 3.46 -13.89 -47.95
N THR A 107 2.64 -14.83 -47.48
CA THR A 107 2.18 -15.96 -48.31
C THR A 107 1.07 -15.57 -49.30
N LEU A 108 0.33 -14.49 -49.04
CA LEU A 108 -0.68 -13.95 -49.95
C LEU A 108 -0.11 -12.95 -50.98
N SER A 109 1.12 -12.48 -50.77
CA SER A 109 1.79 -11.48 -51.61
C SER A 109 2.76 -12.10 -52.64
N ASN A 110 2.87 -13.43 -52.68
CA ASN A 110 3.55 -14.22 -53.71
C ASN A 110 2.55 -15.14 -54.43
#